data_AF-A0A967SDS8-F1
#
_entry.id   AF-A0A967SDS8-F1
#
_cell.length_a   1.000
_cell.length_b   1.000
_cell.length_c   1.000
_cell.angle_alpha   90.00
_cell.angle_beta   90.00
_cell.angle_gamma   90.00
#
_symmetry.space_group_name_H-M   'P 1'
#
loop_
_entity.id
_entity.type
_entity.pdbx_description
1 polymer ?
#
loop_
_entity_poly.entity_id
_entity_poly.type
_entity_poly.pdbx_seq_one_letter_code
_entity_poly.pdbx_strand_id
1 'polypeptide(L)'
;SLRAAIDRLRAEGATSIVLDLRRNTGGLLDQGMSVADLFLDRRQLVLETRGRSPEQSQVFRATREDQYPGLKIALLISQRSASATEIVAGALQDHDRAVLIGETSFGKGSVQTLYELPGRNILKLTTARWYTPSGRSIQKPYGIGSSTVAMTTGPDGEVRVVPDEARSAEEKVDEDVPVYRTDS
;
A
#
# COMPACT_ATOMS: atom_id res chain seq x y z
N SER A 1 21.38 -7.27 -5.82
CA SER A 1 20.18 -6.41 -5.86
C SER A 1 19.11 -7.11 -6.68
N LEU A 2 17.85 -6.65 -6.63
CA LEU A 2 16.76 -7.25 -7.43
C LEU A 2 17.09 -7.24 -8.94
N ARG A 3 17.56 -6.12 -9.48
CA ARG A 3 18.00 -6.02 -10.89
C ARG A 3 19.02 -7.09 -11.27
N ALA A 4 20.12 -7.18 -10.53
CA ALA A 4 21.18 -8.15 -10.82
C ALA A 4 20.68 -9.61 -10.81
N ALA A 5 19.70 -9.93 -9.94
CA ALA A 5 19.09 -11.26 -9.93
C ALA A 5 18.23 -11.51 -11.18
N ILE A 6 17.42 -10.52 -11.60
CA ILE A 6 16.62 -10.62 -12.81
C ILE A 6 17.52 -10.71 -14.05
N ASP A 7 18.53 -9.86 -14.16
CA ASP A 7 19.47 -9.82 -15.29
C ASP A 7 20.19 -11.16 -15.44
N ARG A 8 20.61 -11.75 -14.31
CA ARG A 8 21.20 -13.09 -14.29
C ARG A 8 20.24 -14.15 -14.81
N LEU A 9 19.01 -14.21 -14.28
CA LEU A 9 18.02 -15.20 -14.72
C LEU A 9 17.70 -15.06 -16.22
N ARG A 10 17.64 -13.83 -16.73
CA ARG A 10 17.43 -13.57 -18.16
C ARG A 10 18.62 -14.02 -19.00
N ALA A 11 19.85 -13.81 -18.54
CA ALA A 11 21.05 -14.32 -19.20
C ALA A 11 21.07 -15.87 -19.23
N GLU A 12 20.47 -16.52 -18.24
CA GLU A 12 20.26 -17.97 -18.18
C GLU A 12 19.03 -18.44 -19.02
N GLY A 13 18.35 -17.54 -19.73
CA GLY A 13 17.26 -17.86 -20.66
C GLY A 13 15.85 -17.76 -20.07
N ALA A 14 15.68 -17.23 -18.85
CA ALA A 14 14.36 -17.05 -18.25
C ALA A 14 13.52 -16.02 -19.02
N THR A 15 12.30 -16.42 -19.39
CA THR A 15 11.30 -15.56 -20.06
C THR A 15 10.20 -15.08 -19.11
N SER A 16 10.18 -15.62 -17.91
CA SER A 16 9.17 -15.36 -16.87
C SER A 16 9.81 -15.40 -15.49
N ILE A 17 9.29 -14.63 -14.54
CA ILE A 17 9.73 -14.63 -13.15
C ILE A 17 8.56 -14.69 -12.18
N VAL A 18 8.79 -15.26 -11.00
CA VAL A 18 7.89 -15.19 -9.85
C VAL A 18 8.60 -14.39 -8.76
N LEU A 19 7.98 -13.31 -8.30
CA LEU A 19 8.45 -12.56 -7.13
C LEU A 19 7.68 -13.04 -5.90
N ASP A 20 8.36 -13.76 -5.00
CA ASP A 20 7.76 -14.23 -3.74
C ASP A 20 7.77 -13.11 -2.69
N LEU A 21 6.57 -12.61 -2.39
CA LEU A 21 6.32 -11.52 -1.46
C LEU A 21 5.48 -11.97 -0.25
N ARG A 22 5.22 -13.28 -0.09
CA ARG A 22 4.26 -13.82 0.88
C ARG A 22 4.54 -13.36 2.31
N ARG A 23 5.80 -13.33 2.73
CA ARG A 23 6.18 -12.98 4.12
C ARG A 23 6.79 -11.57 4.23
N ASN A 24 6.59 -10.74 3.22
CA ASN A 24 7.14 -9.40 3.17
C ASN A 24 6.18 -8.39 3.82
N THR A 25 6.49 -7.94 5.03
CA THR A 25 5.67 -6.96 5.77
C THR A 25 5.82 -5.52 5.26
N GLY A 26 6.48 -5.34 4.12
CA GLY A 26 6.76 -4.07 3.49
C GLY A 26 8.14 -3.54 3.85
N GLY A 27 8.24 -2.22 3.89
CA GLY A 27 9.49 -1.50 4.05
C GLY A 27 9.25 -0.01 3.84
N LEU A 28 10.28 0.69 3.38
CA LEU A 28 10.14 2.10 3.06
C LEU A 28 9.30 2.30 1.80
N LEU A 29 8.52 3.37 1.76
CA LEU A 29 7.74 3.77 0.59
C LEU A 29 8.62 3.82 -0.67
N ASP A 30 9.76 4.51 -0.57
CA ASP A 30 10.69 4.71 -1.69
C ASP A 30 11.26 3.39 -2.24
N GLN A 31 11.39 2.37 -1.39
CA GLN A 31 11.83 1.05 -1.83
C GLN A 31 10.73 0.35 -2.63
N GLY A 32 9.47 0.40 -2.16
CA GLY A 32 8.33 -0.11 -2.92
C GLY A 32 8.18 0.59 -4.27
N MET A 33 8.27 1.93 -4.26
CA MET A 33 8.28 2.75 -5.46
C MET A 33 9.41 2.36 -6.42
N SER A 34 10.63 2.18 -5.91
CA SER A 34 11.79 1.80 -6.73
C SER A 34 11.64 0.43 -7.39
N VAL A 35 10.96 -0.51 -6.73
CA VAL A 35 10.67 -1.85 -7.27
C VAL A 35 9.60 -1.76 -8.36
N ALA A 36 8.49 -1.03 -8.14
CA ALA A 36 7.46 -0.83 -9.15
C ALA A 36 8.02 -0.13 -10.41
N ASP A 37 8.88 0.88 -10.21
CA ASP A 37 9.60 1.63 -11.26
C ASP A 37 10.65 0.79 -12.02
N LEU A 38 10.78 -0.52 -11.77
CA LEU A 38 11.53 -1.43 -12.63
C LEU A 38 10.69 -1.96 -13.79
N PHE A 39 9.37 -2.01 -13.60
CA PHE A 39 8.46 -2.78 -14.47
C PHE A 39 7.38 -1.92 -15.12
N LEU A 40 7.30 -0.64 -14.76
CA LEU A 40 6.33 0.31 -15.31
C LEU A 40 7.03 1.31 -16.22
N ASP A 41 6.32 1.75 -17.25
CA ASP A 41 6.77 2.77 -18.17
C ASP A 41 6.71 4.17 -17.54
N ARG A 42 7.51 5.07 -18.09
CA ARG A 42 7.68 6.40 -17.52
C ARG A 42 6.33 7.11 -17.45
N ARG A 43 6.10 7.84 -16.36
CA ARG A 43 4.86 8.59 -16.04
C ARG A 43 3.65 7.75 -15.67
N GLN A 44 3.69 6.42 -15.78
CA GLN A 44 2.62 5.58 -15.24
C GLN A 44 2.45 5.84 -13.75
N LEU A 45 1.19 5.93 -13.31
CA LEU A 45 0.85 6.12 -11.91
C LEU A 45 1.25 4.86 -11.12
N VAL A 46 1.95 5.00 -10.01
CA VAL A 46 2.30 3.88 -9.14
C VAL A 46 1.43 3.91 -7.87
N LEU A 47 1.29 5.10 -7.29
CA LEU A 47 0.60 5.31 -6.03
C LEU A 47 0.05 6.73 -5.97
N GLU A 48 -1.10 6.89 -5.33
CA GLU A 48 -1.56 8.19 -4.85
C GLU A 48 -1.74 8.14 -3.32
N THR A 49 -1.33 9.18 -2.62
CA THR A 49 -1.75 9.42 -1.24
C THR A 49 -2.91 10.42 -1.28
N ARG A 50 -3.96 10.17 -0.49
CA ARG A 50 -5.06 11.12 -0.29
C ARG A 50 -5.24 11.36 1.20
N GLY A 51 -5.00 12.60 1.63
CA GLY A 51 -5.21 13.05 3.00
C GLY A 51 -6.40 14.00 3.13
N ARG A 52 -6.57 14.57 4.33
CA ARG A 52 -7.66 15.52 4.61
C ARG A 52 -7.39 16.90 4.01
N SER A 53 -6.13 17.27 3.90
CA SER A 53 -5.68 18.54 3.31
C SER A 53 -4.88 18.29 2.03
N PRO A 54 -4.87 19.23 1.07
CA PRO A 54 -4.14 19.06 -0.19
C PRO A 54 -2.65 18.73 -0.01
N GLU A 55 -2.01 19.24 1.04
CA GLU A 55 -0.59 19.03 1.34
C GLU A 55 -0.28 17.59 1.78
N GLN A 56 -1.31 16.84 2.19
CA GLN A 56 -1.20 15.42 2.57
C GLN A 56 -1.47 14.48 1.39
N SER A 57 -1.83 15.04 0.22
CA SER A 57 -2.11 14.30 -0.99
C SER A 57 -0.94 14.43 -1.98
N GLN A 58 -0.48 13.30 -2.52
CA GLN A 58 0.69 13.23 -3.40
C GLN A 58 0.47 12.17 -4.46
N VAL A 59 1.03 12.40 -5.64
CA VAL A 59 0.96 11.48 -6.78
C VAL A 59 2.36 11.00 -7.10
N PHE A 60 2.56 9.69 -7.06
CA PHE A 60 3.85 9.05 -7.34
C PHE A 60 3.79 8.33 -8.68
N ARG A 61 4.72 8.66 -9.57
CA ARG A 61 4.78 8.11 -10.93
C ARG A 61 6.12 7.43 -11.17
N ALA A 62 6.12 6.43 -12.03
CA ALA A 62 7.34 5.85 -12.57
C ALA A 62 8.19 6.93 -13.25
N THR A 63 9.49 6.88 -12.99
CA THR A 63 10.47 7.87 -13.42
C THR A 63 11.30 7.40 -14.61
N ARG A 64 11.33 6.09 -14.86
CA ARG A 64 12.08 5.42 -15.92
C ARG A 64 11.12 4.65 -16.82
N GLU A 65 11.61 4.26 -18.00
CA GLU A 65 10.90 3.28 -18.85
C GLU A 65 10.98 1.87 -18.24
N ASP A 66 10.06 0.97 -18.61
CA ASP A 66 10.11 -0.44 -18.17
C ASP A 66 11.49 -1.01 -18.51
N GLN A 67 12.20 -1.50 -17.49
CA GLN A 67 13.55 -2.05 -17.66
C GLN A 67 13.53 -3.49 -18.15
N TYR A 68 12.37 -4.13 -18.08
CA TYR A 68 12.16 -5.54 -18.39
C TYR A 68 10.96 -5.74 -19.35
N PRO A 69 10.90 -5.00 -20.48
CA PRO A 69 9.77 -5.09 -21.39
C PRO A 69 9.61 -6.53 -21.92
N GLY A 70 8.36 -7.01 -21.93
CA GLY A 70 8.02 -8.37 -22.36
C GLY A 70 8.34 -9.49 -21.36
N LEU A 71 9.01 -9.21 -20.23
CA LEU A 71 9.20 -10.20 -19.18
C LEU A 71 7.87 -10.48 -18.48
N LYS A 72 7.44 -11.75 -18.46
CA LYS A 72 6.20 -12.16 -17.77
C LYS A 72 6.44 -12.23 -16.26
N ILE A 73 5.55 -11.64 -15.47
CA ILE A 73 5.74 -11.51 -14.01
C ILE A 73 4.50 -12.07 -13.30
N ALA A 74 4.73 -12.93 -12.32
CA ALA A 74 3.75 -13.27 -11.30
C ALA A 74 4.25 -12.81 -9.92
N LEU A 75 3.35 -12.28 -9.10
CA LEU A 75 3.64 -11.93 -7.71
C LEU A 75 2.93 -12.93 -6.81
N LEU A 76 3.68 -13.57 -5.92
CA LEU A 76 3.12 -14.49 -4.95
C LEU A 76 2.94 -13.75 -3.61
N ILE A 77 1.70 -13.58 -3.17
CA ILE A 77 1.32 -12.79 -1.99
C ILE A 77 0.57 -13.63 -0.95
N SER A 78 0.56 -13.17 0.30
CA SER A 78 -0.24 -13.79 1.36
C SER A 78 -0.82 -12.75 2.31
N GLN A 79 -1.60 -13.18 3.29
CA GLN A 79 -2.10 -12.29 4.36
C GLN A 79 -1.01 -11.53 5.13
N ARG A 80 0.25 -12.00 5.08
CA ARG A 80 1.40 -11.32 5.73
C ARG A 80 2.11 -10.30 4.82
N SER A 81 1.73 -10.24 3.54
CA SER A 81 2.21 -9.22 2.60
C SER A 81 1.59 -7.87 2.97
N ALA A 82 2.40 -6.84 3.26
CA ALA A 82 1.87 -5.58 3.79
C ALA A 82 2.61 -4.33 3.28
N SER A 83 1.96 -3.17 3.40
CA SER A 83 2.55 -1.84 3.20
C SER A 83 3.23 -1.68 1.83
N ALA A 84 4.52 -1.37 1.76
CA ALA A 84 5.23 -1.15 0.50
C ALA A 84 5.10 -2.32 -0.51
N THR A 85 4.93 -3.55 -0.01
CA THR A 85 4.63 -4.71 -0.85
C THR A 85 3.28 -4.61 -1.55
N GLU A 86 2.28 -4.05 -0.88
CA GLU A 86 0.93 -3.85 -1.43
C GLU A 86 0.91 -2.75 -2.49
N ILE A 87 1.81 -1.76 -2.39
CA ILE A 87 2.03 -0.76 -3.44
C ILE A 87 2.54 -1.44 -4.71
N VAL A 88 3.59 -2.26 -4.60
CA VAL A 88 4.15 -2.99 -5.75
C VAL A 88 3.08 -3.90 -6.37
N ALA A 89 2.37 -4.67 -5.55
CA ALA A 89 1.33 -5.57 -6.02
C ALA A 89 0.18 -4.83 -6.73
N GLY A 90 -0.35 -3.78 -6.11
CA GLY A 90 -1.44 -2.98 -6.68
C GLY A 90 -1.03 -2.24 -7.95
N ALA A 91 0.15 -1.63 -7.96
CA ALA A 91 0.64 -0.90 -9.14
C ALA A 91 0.85 -1.83 -10.34
N LEU A 92 1.48 -2.99 -10.15
CA LEU A 92 1.72 -3.92 -11.25
C LEU A 92 0.45 -4.66 -11.68
N GLN A 93 -0.48 -4.93 -10.76
CA GLN A 93 -1.79 -5.50 -11.10
C GLN A 93 -2.62 -4.53 -11.93
N ASP A 94 -2.75 -3.27 -11.49
CA ASP A 94 -3.64 -2.30 -12.10
C ASP A 94 -3.17 -1.82 -13.50
N HIS A 95 -1.89 -2.04 -13.85
CA HIS A 95 -1.34 -1.81 -15.19
C HIS A 95 -1.27 -3.09 -16.05
N ASP A 96 -1.92 -4.17 -15.62
CA ASP A 96 -1.85 -5.49 -16.29
C ASP A 96 -0.41 -6.00 -16.48
N ARG A 97 0.52 -5.53 -15.65
CA ARG A 97 1.96 -5.79 -15.78
C ARG A 97 2.39 -7.09 -15.11
N ALA A 98 1.67 -7.50 -14.06
CA ALA A 98 1.89 -8.75 -13.35
C ALA A 98 0.57 -9.37 -12.87
N VAL A 99 0.54 -10.71 -12.82
CA VAL A 99 -0.57 -11.45 -12.20
C VAL A 99 -0.31 -11.66 -10.70
N LEU A 100 -1.33 -11.50 -9.87
CA LEU A 100 -1.26 -11.80 -8.43
C LEU A 100 -1.72 -13.22 -8.17
N ILE A 101 -0.96 -13.97 -7.37
CA ILE A 101 -1.26 -15.34 -6.96
C ILE A 101 -1.18 -15.42 -5.43
N GLY A 102 -2.12 -16.10 -4.79
CA GLY A 102 -2.10 -16.38 -3.36
C GLY A 102 -3.33 -15.85 -2.64
N GLU A 103 -3.13 -15.19 -1.50
CA GLU A 103 -4.21 -14.72 -0.64
C GLU A 103 -4.31 -13.19 -0.63
N THR A 104 -5.45 -12.66 -0.19
CA THR A 104 -5.61 -11.23 0.09
C THR A 104 -4.51 -10.75 1.05
N SER A 105 -3.84 -9.65 0.71
CA SER A 105 -2.77 -9.04 1.52
C SER A 105 -3.28 -8.49 2.85
N PHE A 106 -2.38 -8.01 3.70
CA PHE A 106 -2.70 -7.54 5.03
C PHE A 106 -3.68 -6.36 5.05
N GLY A 107 -3.55 -5.40 4.13
CA GLY A 107 -4.42 -4.23 4.01
C GLY A 107 -3.92 -2.97 4.72
N LYS A 108 -2.60 -2.77 4.79
CA LYS A 108 -2.00 -1.60 5.45
C LYS A 108 -1.70 -0.51 4.42
N GLY A 109 -2.67 0.37 4.23
CA GLY A 109 -2.62 1.48 3.27
C GLY A 109 -2.61 2.86 3.91
N SER A 110 -2.11 3.03 5.13
CA SER A 110 -2.11 4.31 5.84
C SER A 110 -0.74 5.00 5.81
N VAL A 111 -0.72 6.31 5.58
CA VAL A 111 0.44 7.18 5.80
C VAL A 111 0.44 7.65 7.25
N GLN A 112 1.57 7.50 7.93
CA GLN A 112 1.75 7.99 9.30
C GLN A 112 2.83 9.08 9.33
N THR A 113 2.45 10.27 9.77
CA THR A 113 3.33 11.43 9.93
C THR A 113 3.78 11.55 11.39
N LEU A 114 5.04 11.93 11.60
CA LEU A 114 5.59 12.23 12.92
C LEU A 114 5.51 13.73 13.16
N TYR A 115 4.91 14.11 14.29
CA TYR A 115 4.84 15.49 14.76
C TYR A 115 5.67 15.61 16.03
N GLU A 116 6.65 16.49 16.03
CA GLU A 116 7.41 16.81 17.23
C GLU A 116 6.55 17.65 18.19
N LEU A 117 6.57 17.27 19.45
CA LEU A 117 5.86 17.94 20.54
C LEU A 117 6.87 18.54 21.52
N PRO A 118 6.46 19.53 22.33
CA PRO A 118 7.30 20.06 23.40
C PRO A 118 7.86 18.95 24.31
N GLY A 119 9.10 19.12 24.77
CA GLY A 119 9.76 18.17 25.67
C GLY A 119 10.33 16.91 24.99
N ARG A 120 10.63 16.96 23.68
CA ARG A 120 11.19 15.84 22.89
C ARG A 120 10.23 14.65 22.73
N ASN A 121 8.93 14.89 22.85
CA ASN A 121 7.90 13.90 22.59
C ASN A 121 7.56 13.85 21.08
N ILE A 122 7.08 12.71 20.59
CA ILE A 122 6.70 12.53 19.18
C ILE A 122 5.30 11.93 19.10
N LEU A 123 4.41 12.60 18.36
CA LEU A 123 3.10 12.07 17.99
C LEU A 123 3.17 11.43 16.62
N LYS A 124 2.81 10.15 16.52
CA LYS A 124 2.64 9.45 15.25
C LYS A 124 1.17 9.42 14.88
N LEU A 125 0.80 10.13 13.83
CA LEU A 125 -0.59 10.31 13.43
C LEU A 125 -0.82 9.82 12.00
N THR A 126 -1.90 9.08 11.77
CA THR A 126 -2.34 8.73 10.42
C THR A 126 -2.94 9.94 9.73
N THR A 127 -2.36 10.34 8.61
CA THR A 127 -2.68 11.60 7.90
C THR A 127 -3.30 11.37 6.53
N ALA A 128 -2.99 10.25 5.88
CA ALA A 128 -3.50 9.93 4.54
C ALA A 128 -3.68 8.42 4.33
N ARG A 129 -4.36 8.07 3.24
CA ARG A 129 -4.48 6.70 2.74
C ARG A 129 -3.80 6.56 1.37
N TRP A 130 -3.35 5.36 1.08
CA TRP A 130 -2.78 4.94 -0.19
C TRP A 130 -3.85 4.41 -1.13
N TYR A 131 -3.74 4.82 -2.39
CA TYR A 131 -4.63 4.44 -3.48
C TYR A 131 -3.80 3.90 -4.64
N THR A 132 -4.25 2.78 -5.20
CA THR A 132 -3.64 2.14 -6.37
C THR A 132 -3.98 2.92 -7.65
N PRO A 133 -3.35 2.63 -8.79
CA PRO A 133 -3.63 3.34 -10.05
C PRO A 133 -5.09 3.30 -10.50
N SER A 134 -5.82 2.23 -10.18
CA SER A 134 -7.25 2.11 -10.45
C SER A 134 -8.13 2.91 -9.47
N GLY A 135 -7.54 3.58 -8.48
CA GLY A 135 -8.24 4.37 -7.47
C GLY A 135 -8.77 3.56 -6.28
N ARG A 136 -8.41 2.28 -6.12
CA ARG A 136 -8.79 1.47 -4.94
C ARG A 136 -7.93 1.83 -3.73
N SER A 137 -8.52 1.90 -2.55
CA SER A 137 -7.73 2.06 -1.31
C SER A 137 -7.07 0.74 -0.91
N ILE A 138 -5.79 0.80 -0.57
CA ILE A 138 -5.07 -0.36 0.00
C ILE A 138 -5.51 -0.60 1.45
N GLN A 139 -5.95 0.47 2.15
CA GLN A 139 -6.32 0.37 3.55
C GLN A 139 -7.60 -0.44 3.69
N LYS A 140 -7.52 -1.59 4.37
CA LYS A 140 -8.72 -2.34 4.73
C LYS A 140 -9.64 -1.46 5.58
N PRO A 141 -10.97 -1.55 5.38
CA PRO A 141 -11.94 -0.93 6.27
C PRO A 141 -11.64 -1.31 7.72
N TYR A 142 -11.75 -0.33 8.61
CA TYR A 142 -11.74 -0.60 10.03
C TYR A 142 -13.04 -1.36 10.32
N GLY A 143 -12.95 -2.64 10.72
CA GLY A 143 -14.14 -3.38 11.12
C GLY A 143 -14.85 -2.68 12.28
N ILE A 144 -16.16 -2.87 12.40
CA ILE A 144 -16.91 -2.46 13.59
C ILE A 144 -16.23 -3.12 14.79
N GLY A 145 -15.53 -2.32 15.62
CA GLY A 145 -14.71 -2.78 16.73
C GLY A 145 -13.19 -2.51 16.62
N SER A 146 -12.68 -2.01 15.49
CA SER A 146 -11.31 -1.49 15.43
C SER A 146 -11.27 -0.10 16.04
N SER A 147 -11.12 -0.07 17.37
CA SER A 147 -11.06 1.14 18.18
C SER A 147 -10.02 2.11 17.62
N THR A 148 -10.49 3.13 16.90
CA THR A 148 -9.71 4.34 16.70
C THR A 148 -9.69 5.04 18.05
N VAL A 149 -8.58 4.93 18.77
CA VAL A 149 -8.39 5.70 20.00
C VAL A 149 -8.16 7.15 19.59
N ALA A 150 -9.22 7.96 19.64
CA ALA A 150 -9.09 9.41 19.62
C ALA A 150 -8.54 9.85 20.98
N MET A 151 -7.25 10.21 21.04
CA MET A 151 -6.69 10.85 22.23
C MET A 151 -7.07 12.33 22.19
N THR A 152 -7.94 12.75 23.11
CA THR A 152 -8.22 14.16 23.36
C THR A 152 -7.51 14.58 24.65
N THR A 153 -6.84 15.72 24.62
CA THR A 153 -6.29 16.36 25.81
C THR A 153 -7.39 17.18 26.47
N GLY A 154 -7.74 16.85 27.70
CA GLY A 154 -8.58 17.72 28.53
C GLY A 154 -7.91 19.06 28.80
N PRO A 155 -8.66 20.07 29.30
CA PRO A 155 -8.13 21.40 29.62
C PRO A 155 -6.95 21.36 30.63
N ASP A 156 -6.82 20.27 31.37
CA ASP A 156 -5.78 20.07 32.40
C ASP A 156 -4.64 19.12 31.96
N GLY A 157 -4.57 18.77 30.66
CA GLY A 157 -3.53 17.88 30.13
C GLY A 157 -3.75 16.38 30.36
N GLU A 158 -4.91 15.99 30.90
CA GLU A 158 -5.27 14.59 31.12
C GLU A 158 -5.65 13.91 29.79
N VAL A 159 -5.03 12.76 29.50
CA VAL A 159 -5.33 11.94 28.32
C VAL A 159 -6.52 11.04 28.65
N ARG A 160 -7.65 11.25 27.96
CA ARG A 160 -8.85 10.42 28.13
C ARG A 160 -9.10 9.58 26.88
N VAL A 161 -9.40 8.30 27.10
CA VAL A 161 -9.87 7.38 26.07
C VAL A 161 -11.37 7.59 25.92
N VAL A 162 -11.83 8.03 24.75
CA VAL A 162 -13.26 8.18 24.46
C VAL A 162 -13.73 6.96 23.66
N PRO A 163 -14.66 6.13 24.19
CA PRO A 163 -15.24 5.02 23.46
C PRO A 163 -16.14 5.50 22.31
N ASP A 164 -16.15 4.75 21.21
CA ASP A 164 -16.77 5.09 19.93
C ASP A 164 -18.28 4.77 19.87
N GLU A 165 -19.02 4.97 20.96
CA GLU A 165 -20.46 4.65 21.01
C GLU A 165 -21.36 5.78 20.48
N ALA A 166 -20.80 6.86 19.93
CA ALA A 166 -21.55 8.08 19.60
C ALA A 166 -21.71 8.40 18.10
N ARG A 167 -21.44 7.45 17.17
CA ARG A 167 -21.67 7.66 15.73
C ARG A 167 -22.46 6.52 15.08
N SER A 168 -23.67 6.29 15.57
CA SER A 168 -24.71 5.56 14.85
C SER A 168 -25.50 6.51 13.96
N ALA A 169 -24.96 6.90 12.80
CA ALA A 169 -25.74 7.42 11.68
C ALA A 169 -24.94 7.32 10.37
N GLU A 170 -25.39 6.42 9.50
CA GLU A 170 -25.21 6.42 8.04
C GLU A 170 -23.78 6.45 7.47
N GLU A 171 -23.16 5.28 7.30
CA GLU A 171 -22.20 5.08 6.22
C GLU A 171 -22.52 3.74 5.55
N LYS A 172 -23.04 3.79 4.31
CA LYS A 172 -23.34 2.60 3.51
C LYS A 172 -22.02 1.87 3.23
N VAL A 173 -21.99 0.59 3.58
CA VAL A 173 -20.92 -0.33 3.20
C VAL A 173 -20.93 -0.41 1.68
N ASP A 174 -19.81 0.00 1.06
CA ASP A 174 -19.60 -0.15 -0.38
C ASP A 174 -19.35 -1.65 -0.67
N GLU A 175 -20.30 -2.31 -1.33
CA GLU A 175 -20.29 -3.75 -1.59
C GLU A 175 -19.29 -4.19 -2.69
N ASP A 176 -18.55 -3.24 -3.29
CA ASP A 176 -17.65 -3.47 -4.43
C ASP A 176 -16.23 -3.94 -4.03
N VAL A 177 -16.07 -4.79 -3.02
CA VAL A 177 -14.77 -5.43 -2.74
C VAL A 177 -14.59 -6.63 -3.69
N PRO A 178 -13.71 -6.57 -4.71
CA PRO A 178 -13.56 -7.67 -5.65
C PRO A 178 -12.85 -8.83 -4.96
N VAL A 179 -13.53 -9.98 -4.87
CA VAL A 179 -12.95 -11.26 -4.49
C VAL A 179 -12.52 -11.96 -5.78
N TYR A 180 -11.21 -12.03 -6.04
CA TYR A 180 -10.70 -12.81 -7.16
C TYR A 180 -10.70 -14.30 -6.79
N ARG A 181 -11.57 -15.07 -7.44
CA ARG A 181 -11.44 -16.53 -7.56
C ARG A 181 -10.76 -16.84 -8.88
N THR A 182 -9.75 -17.69 -8.83
CA THR A 182 -9.21 -18.36 -10.01
C THR A 182 -9.99 -19.66 -10.20
N ASP A 183 -11.07 -19.61 -10.98
CA ASP A 183 -11.69 -20.84 -11.47
C ASP A 183 -10.86 -21.32 -12.68
N SER A 184 -10.55 -22.62 -12.68
CA SER A 184 -9.68 -23.28 -13.67
C SER A 184 -10.33 -23.43 -15.04
#